data_AF-A0A8T7BKR4-F1
#
_entry.id   AF-A0A8T7BKR4-F1
#
_cell.length_a   1.000
_cell.length_b   1.000
_cell.length_c   1.000
_cell.angle_alpha   90.00
_cell.angle_beta   90.00
_cell.angle_gamma   90.00
#
_symmetry.space_group_name_H-M   'P 1'
#
loop_
_entity.id
_entity.type
_entity.pdbx_description
1 polymer ?
#
loop_
_entity_poly.entity_id
_entity_poly.type
_entity_poly.pdbx_seq_one_letter_code
_entity_poly.pdbx_strand_id
1 'polypeptide(L)' 'MTAEEIEKMLAEEFANASIQAAGQDGKYQVQIVSDSFEGLNAVKRQQSVYRVL' A
#
# COMPACT_ATOMS: atom_id res chain seq x y z
N MET A 1 0.00 -7.74 -12.59
CA MET A 1 -0.09 -6.61 -11.65
C MET A 1 -0.75 -5.44 -12.33
N THR A 2 -2.07 -5.39 -12.16
CA THR A 2 -2.93 -4.22 -12.36
C THR A 2 -3.00 -3.41 -11.06
N ALA A 3 -3.53 -2.18 -11.12
CA ALA A 3 -3.77 -1.37 -9.93
C ALA A 3 -4.72 -2.08 -8.94
N GLU A 4 -5.77 -2.72 -9.43
CA GLU A 4 -6.73 -3.47 -8.61
C GLU A 4 -6.08 -4.65 -7.87
N GLU A 5 -5.14 -5.36 -8.49
CA GLU A 5 -4.38 -6.42 -7.84
C GLU A 5 -3.52 -5.88 -6.68
N ILE A 6 -2.89 -4.72 -6.87
CA ILE A 6 -2.10 -4.03 -5.82
C ILE A 6 -3.00 -3.66 -4.65
N GLU A 7 -4.15 -3.04 -4.92
CA GLU A 7 -5.10 -2.64 -3.89
C GLU A 7 -5.58 -3.84 -3.07
N LYS A 8 -5.90 -4.95 -3.75
CA LYS A 8 -6.38 -6.16 -3.08
C LYS A 8 -5.33 -6.77 -2.16
N MET A 9 -4.08 -6.93 -2.61
CA MET A 9 -3.00 -7.48 -1.79
C MET A 9 -2.74 -6.62 -0.54
N LEU A 10 -2.77 -5.30 -0.69
CA LEU A 10 -2.58 -4.39 0.43
C LEU A 10 -3.79 -4.35 1.37
N ALA A 11 -5.01 -4.51 0.85
CA ALA A 11 -6.23 -4.55 1.66
C ALA A 11 -6.32 -5.80 2.55
N GLU A 12 -5.70 -6.90 2.15
CA GLU A 12 -5.62 -8.13 2.96
C GLU A 12 -4.69 -7.95 4.19
N GLU A 13 -3.60 -7.19 4.06
CA GLU A 13 -2.65 -6.94 5.15
C GLU A 13 -3.07 -5.75 6.04
N PHE A 14 -3.56 -4.66 5.44
CA PHE A 14 -3.90 -3.43 6.14
C PHE A 14 -5.41 -3.31 6.35
N ALA A 15 -5.91 -3.92 7.43
CA ALA A 15 -7.32 -3.83 7.81
C ALA A 15 -7.76 -2.37 8.06
N ASN A 16 -8.95 -2.01 7.58
CA ASN A 16 -9.53 -0.66 7.67
C ASN A 16 -8.69 0.46 7.05
N ALA A 17 -7.78 0.13 6.13
CA ALA A 17 -7.01 1.12 5.39
C ALA A 17 -7.78 1.65 4.17
N SER A 18 -7.60 2.95 3.88
CA SER A 18 -7.97 3.52 2.59
C SER A 18 -6.79 3.38 1.64
N ILE A 19 -6.97 2.62 0.55
CA ILE A 19 -5.92 2.26 -0.40
C ILE A 19 -6.34 2.72 -1.79
N GLN A 20 -5.44 3.39 -2.48
CA GLN A 20 -5.61 3.76 -3.89
C GLN A 20 -4.32 3.48 -4.64
N ALA A 21 -4.38 2.65 -5.66
CA ALA A 21 -3.29 2.44 -6.61
C ALA A 21 -3.67 3.07 -7.95
N ALA A 22 -2.76 3.84 -8.54
CA ALA A 22 -2.93 4.44 -9.85
C ALA A 22 -1.66 4.28 -10.66
N GLY A 23 -1.80 3.97 -11.95
CA GLY A 23 -0.67 3.78 -12.84
C GLY A 23 -0.92 2.69 -13.88
N GLN A 24 0.05 2.53 -14.78
CA GLN A 24 0.02 1.54 -15.86
C GLN A 24 1.45 1.21 -16.29
N ASP A 25 1.61 0.16 -17.10
CA ASP A 25 2.90 -0.24 -17.69
C ASP A 25 4.03 -0.46 -16.66
N GLY A 26 3.69 -1.06 -15.52
CA GLY A 26 4.64 -1.43 -14.47
C GLY A 26 5.10 -0.29 -13.57
N LYS A 27 4.54 0.92 -13.72
CA LYS A 27 4.75 2.04 -12.80
C LYS A 27 3.45 2.36 -12.09
N TYR A 28 3.45 2.19 -10.77
CA TYR A 28 2.29 2.43 -9.93
C TYR A 28 2.64 3.39 -8.80
N GLN A 29 1.72 4.30 -8.54
CA GLN A 29 1.72 5.14 -7.36
C GLN A 29 0.63 4.60 -6.42
N VAL A 30 1.02 4.28 -5.20
CA VAL A 30 0.12 3.75 -4.19
C VAL A 30 0.01 4.76 -3.05
N GLN A 31 -1.22 5.10 -2.68
CA GLN A 31 -1.55 5.89 -1.51
C GLN A 31 -2.28 5.00 -0.51
N ILE A 32 -1.80 5.01 0.74
CA ILE A 32 -2.37 4.20 1.82
C ILE A 32 -2.54 5.10 3.04
N VAL A 33 -3.76 5.15 3.57
CA VAL A 33 -4.09 5.79 4.84
C VAL A 33 -4.54 4.69 5.79
N SER A 34 -3.77 4.46 6.86
CA SER A 34 -4.03 3.44 7.87
C SER A 34 -3.43 3.84 9.21
N ASP A 35 -4.11 3.51 10.30
CA ASP A 35 -3.63 3.69 11.67
C ASP A 35 -2.43 2.78 11.97
N SER A 36 -2.22 1.70 11.19
CA SER A 36 -1.05 0.82 11.33
C SER A 36 0.29 1.52 11.08
N PHE A 37 0.26 2.74 10.53
CA PHE A 37 1.43 3.56 10.30
C PHE A 37 1.71 4.59 11.39
N GLU A 38 0.84 4.70 12.39
CA GLU A 38 1.02 5.62 13.51
C GLU A 38 2.33 5.29 14.27
N GLY A 39 3.12 6.32 14.59
CA GLY A 39 4.42 6.16 15.25
C GLY A 39 5.55 5.59 14.38
N LEU A 40 5.29 5.19 13.13
CA LEU A 40 6.33 4.75 12.20
C LEU A 40 6.94 5.93 11.45
N ASN A 41 8.26 5.88 11.25
CA ASN A 41 8.95 6.82 10.36
C ASN A 41 8.70 6.46 8.87
N ALA A 42 9.02 7.38 7.96
CA ALA A 42 8.77 7.21 6.53
C ALA A 42 9.35 5.91 5.95
N VAL A 43 10.57 5.54 6.36
CA VAL A 43 11.23 4.31 5.89
C VAL A 43 10.49 3.07 6.37
N LYS A 44 10.12 3.01 7.66
CA LYS A 44 9.38 1.88 8.24
C LYS A 44 8.01 1.71 7.60
N ARG A 45 7.30 2.82 7.34
CA ARG A 45 6.03 2.78 6.59
C ARG A 45 6.21 2.15 5.22
N GLN A 46 7.22 2.59 4.47
CA GLN A 46 7.50 2.07 3.14
C GLN A 46 7.97 0.61 3.16
N GLN A 47 8.76 0.21 4.16
CA GLN A 47 9.15 -1.19 4.35
C GLN A 47 7.97 -2.10 4.65
N SER A 48 6.98 -1.65 5.42
CA SER A 48 5.75 -2.43 5.65
C SER A 48 5.00 -2.68 4.35
N VAL A 49 4.93 -1.68 3.46
CA VAL A 49 4.28 -1.83 2.15
C VAL A 49 5.06 -2.78 1.22
N TYR A 50 6.40 -2.66 1.16
CA TYR A 50 7.25 -3.55 0.35
C TYR A 50 7.35 -4.99 0.86
N ARG A 51 6.88 -5.29 2.07
CA ARG A 51 6.80 -6.68 2.53
C ARG A 51 5.64 -7.44 1.91
N VAL A 52 4.64 -6.72 1.39
CA VAL A 52 3.40 -7.26 0.83
C VAL A 52 3.47 -7.34 -0.69
N LEU A 53 4.12 -6.36 -1.34
CA LEU A 53 4.29 -6.25 -2.81
C LEU A 53 5.60 -6.88 -3.28
#